data_AF-A0A538KFP1-F1
#
_entry.id   AF-A0A538KFP1-F1
#
_cell.length_a   1.000
_cell.length_b   1.000
_cell.length_c   1.000
_cell.angle_alpha   90.00
_cell.angle_beta   90.00
_cell.angle_gamma   90.00
#
_symmetry.space_group_name_H-M   'P 1'
#
loop_
_entity.id
_entity.type
_entity.pdbx_description
1 polymer ?
#
loop_
_entity_poly.entity_id
_entity_poly.type
_entity_poly.pdbx_seq_one_letter_code
_entity_poly.pdbx_strand_id
1 'polypeptide(L)'
;MRASGWSTRRRAACSSSSRTKTPSRYRLPEGHDEALLDSSSLSYIAPLARSFAGAVKPLEALLAAFRSGEGVPYADYGDDLHEGQAAFTKPLFENLLAKEWLPGAPEIHERLLADPPARVADVACGQGRSSIELARGYPKVL
;
A
#
# COMPACT_ATOMS: atom_id res chain seq x y z
N MET A 1 -33.84 -6.14 2.16
CA MET A 1 -34.58 -6.93 3.17
C MET A 1 -33.83 -6.86 4.48
N ARG A 2 -34.52 -6.43 5.56
CA ARG A 2 -33.97 -6.28 6.91
C ARG A 2 -34.10 -7.61 7.67
N ALA A 3 -33.07 -7.98 8.43
CA ALA A 3 -33.19 -8.75 9.68
C ALA A 3 -32.47 -7.89 10.73
N SER A 4 -33.09 -7.19 11.68
CA SER A 4 -34.13 -7.50 12.68
C SER A 4 -33.65 -8.49 13.76
N GLY A 5 -33.69 -8.01 15.02
CA GLY A 5 -33.33 -8.72 16.24
C GLY A 5 -31.84 -8.58 16.56
N TRP A 6 -31.42 -8.14 17.75
CA TRP A 6 -31.89 -8.63 19.03
C TRP A 6 -32.16 -7.49 20.02
N SER A 7 -33.39 -7.47 20.53
CA SER A 7 -33.73 -6.78 21.77
C SER A 7 -33.90 -7.83 22.85
N THR A 8 -33.30 -7.63 24.02
CA THR A 8 -33.86 -8.16 25.27
C THR A 8 -33.47 -7.23 26.40
N ARG A 9 -34.44 -6.39 26.80
CA ARG A 9 -34.42 -5.70 28.08
C ARG A 9 -34.59 -6.75 29.18
N ARG A 10 -33.69 -6.78 30.16
CA ARG A 10 -34.03 -7.13 31.54
C ARG A 10 -33.42 -6.06 32.45
N ARG A 11 -34.29 -5.32 33.14
CA ARG A 11 -33.89 -4.55 34.32
C ARG A 11 -33.85 -5.51 35.50
N ALA A 12 -32.75 -5.52 36.21
CA ALA A 12 -32.71 -5.89 37.61
C ALA A 12 -31.90 -4.79 38.32
N ALA A 13 -32.50 -4.16 39.32
CA ALA A 13 -31.84 -3.19 40.17
C ALA A 13 -31.25 -3.93 41.37
N CYS A 14 -29.96 -3.69 41.67
CA CYS A 14 -29.40 -3.85 43.01
C CYS A 14 -28.20 -2.89 43.14
N SER A 15 -28.20 -2.14 44.23
CA SER A 15 -27.30 -1.05 44.56
C SER A 15 -25.87 -1.50 44.87
N SER A 16 -24.90 -0.96 44.15
CA SER A 16 -23.58 -0.57 44.69
C SER A 16 -22.88 0.29 43.64
N SER A 17 -22.43 1.48 44.04
CA SER A 17 -21.66 2.39 43.21
C SER A 17 -20.26 1.80 42.95
N SER A 18 -20.17 0.88 41.99
CA SER A 18 -18.91 0.57 41.31
C SER A 18 -19.05 1.08 39.88
N ARG A 19 -18.34 2.17 39.58
CA ARG A 19 -18.33 2.78 38.26
C ARG A 19 -17.48 1.89 37.35
N THR A 20 -18.05 0.80 36.84
CA THR A 20 -17.43 0.00 35.79
C THR A 20 -17.25 0.91 34.57
N LYS A 21 -16.01 1.31 34.27
CA LYS A 21 -15.72 2.03 33.02
C LYS A 21 -16.11 1.10 31.88
N THR A 22 -17.18 1.41 31.17
CA THR A 22 -17.47 0.76 29.89
C THR A 22 -16.23 0.94 29.02
N PRO A 23 -15.64 -0.14 28.46
CA PRO A 23 -14.47 0.01 27.63
C PRO A 23 -14.85 0.90 26.44
N SER A 24 -14.02 1.91 26.18
CA SER A 24 -14.18 2.76 25.01
C SER A 24 -14.15 1.87 23.77
N ARG A 25 -15.21 1.93 22.96
CA ARG A 25 -15.27 1.23 21.67
C ARG A 25 -14.88 2.21 20.58
N TYR A 26 -13.98 1.76 19.72
CA TYR A 26 -13.59 2.47 18.50
C TYR A 26 -14.13 1.71 17.30
N ARG A 27 -14.51 2.44 16.25
CA ARG A 27 -14.95 1.87 14.98
C ARG A 27 -14.37 2.70 13.86
N LEU A 28 -13.99 2.04 12.77
CA LEU A 28 -13.62 2.73 11.55
C LEU A 28 -14.89 3.32 10.89
N PRO A 29 -14.90 4.62 10.53
CA PRO A 29 -16.02 5.19 9.77
C PRO A 29 -16.22 4.45 8.45
N GLU A 30 -17.45 4.46 7.97
CA GLU A 30 -17.80 3.85 6.68
C GLU A 30 -16.99 4.49 5.52
N GLY A 31 -16.58 3.68 4.54
CA GLY A 31 -15.81 4.11 3.38
C GLY A 31 -14.31 4.28 3.61
N HIS A 32 -13.82 4.18 4.85
CA HIS A 32 -12.37 4.26 5.13
C HIS A 32 -11.67 2.89 5.04
N ASP A 33 -12.44 1.81 5.02
CA ASP A 33 -11.96 0.44 4.91
C ASP A 33 -11.24 0.17 3.59
N GLU A 34 -11.77 0.65 2.47
CA GLU A 34 -11.09 0.53 1.16
C GLU A 34 -9.70 1.18 1.20
N ALA A 35 -9.63 2.42 1.67
CA ALA A 35 -8.40 3.21 1.68
C ALA A 35 -7.36 2.72 2.69
N LEU A 36 -7.80 2.13 3.81
CA LEU A 36 -6.92 1.78 4.93
C LEU A 36 -6.67 0.29 5.11
N LEU A 37 -7.51 -0.59 4.54
CA LEU A 37 -7.46 -2.03 4.78
C LEU A 37 -7.35 -2.85 3.49
N ASP A 38 -7.89 -2.37 2.36
CA ASP A 38 -7.84 -3.12 1.09
C ASP A 38 -6.53 -2.87 0.33
N SER A 39 -5.54 -3.74 0.54
CA SER A 39 -4.23 -3.66 -0.12
C SER A 39 -4.22 -3.87 -1.65
N SER A 40 -5.38 -4.18 -2.25
CA SER A 40 -5.54 -4.35 -3.69
C SER A 40 -6.25 -3.17 -4.35
N SER A 41 -6.89 -2.29 -3.58
CA SER A 41 -7.55 -1.10 -4.11
C SER A 41 -6.53 -0.07 -4.59
N LEU A 42 -6.87 0.61 -5.69
CA LEU A 42 -6.15 1.81 -6.16
C LEU A 42 -6.22 2.97 -5.16
N SER A 43 -7.20 2.95 -4.25
CA SER A 43 -7.38 3.92 -3.17
C SER A 43 -6.55 3.60 -1.92
N TYR A 44 -5.77 2.51 -1.91
CA TYR A 44 -5.04 2.05 -0.74
C TYR A 44 -3.88 2.99 -0.36
N ILE A 45 -4.08 3.77 0.70
CA ILE A 45 -3.11 4.78 1.17
C ILE A 45 -2.44 4.43 2.49
N ALA A 46 -2.86 3.35 3.18
CA ALA A 46 -2.28 2.98 4.48
C ALA A 46 -0.74 2.90 4.50
N PRO A 47 -0.05 2.38 3.46
CA PRO A 47 1.41 2.29 3.46
C PRO A 47 2.11 3.64 3.49
N LEU A 48 1.42 4.71 3.08
CA LEU A 48 1.99 6.05 3.06
C LEU A 48 2.41 6.52 4.45
N ALA A 49 1.68 6.14 5.50
CA ALA A 49 2.05 6.45 6.88
C ALA A 49 3.41 5.81 7.26
N ARG A 50 3.64 4.57 6.83
CA ARG A 50 4.91 3.87 7.03
C ARG A 50 6.04 4.52 6.23
N SER A 51 5.80 4.82 4.96
CA SER A 51 6.75 5.54 4.11
C SER A 51 7.16 6.87 4.72
N PHE A 52 6.21 7.63 5.26
CA PHE A 52 6.51 8.91 5.91
C PHE A 52 7.36 8.74 7.18
N ALA A 53 7.07 7.74 8.01
CA ALA A 53 7.89 7.43 9.17
C ALA A 53 9.35 7.13 8.79
N GLY A 54 9.57 6.35 7.72
CA GLY A 54 10.90 6.11 7.16
C GLY A 54 11.55 7.37 6.55
N ALA A 55 10.76 8.21 5.86
CA ALA A 55 11.26 9.42 5.21
C ALA A 55 11.83 10.45 6.20
N VAL A 56 11.25 10.56 7.40
CA VAL A 56 11.70 11.51 8.43
C VAL A 56 12.79 10.93 9.33
N LYS A 57 13.08 9.63 9.23
CA LYS A 57 14.07 8.96 10.09
C LYS A 57 15.45 9.63 10.06
N PRO A 58 16.05 9.98 8.90
CA PRO A 58 17.36 10.62 8.86
C PRO A 58 17.29 12.16 8.90
N LEU A 59 16.32 12.77 9.59
CA LEU A 59 16.12 14.23 9.59
C LEU A 59 17.39 15.01 10.00
N GLU A 60 18.09 14.57 11.05
CA GLU A 60 19.32 15.24 11.50
C GLU A 60 20.45 15.13 10.46
N ALA A 61 20.60 13.97 9.83
CA ALA A 61 21.57 13.77 8.75
C ALA A 61 21.22 14.63 7.52
N LEU A 62 19.93 14.77 7.21
CA LEU A 62 19.45 15.67 6.17
C LEU A 62 19.82 17.12 6.49
N LEU A 63 19.60 17.59 7.72
CA LEU A 63 20.00 18.94 8.16
C LEU A 63 21.51 19.16 8.05
N ALA A 64 22.34 18.14 8.31
CA ALA A 64 23.79 18.21 8.11
C ALA A 64 24.15 18.29 6.63
N ALA A 65 23.52 17.47 5.78
CA ALA A 65 23.71 17.46 4.32
C ALA A 65 23.39 18.83 3.69
N PHE A 66 22.35 19.54 4.17
CA PHE A 66 22.05 20.91 3.74
C PHE A 66 23.21 21.90 3.99
N ARG A 67 24.07 21.64 4.98
CA ARG A 67 25.21 22.51 5.33
C ARG A 67 26.50 22.10 4.65
N SER A 68 26.73 20.79 4.51
CA SER A 68 27.96 20.25 3.90
C SER A 68 27.89 20.12 2.38
N GLY A 69 26.69 20.05 1.80
CA GLY A 69 26.47 19.71 0.39
C GLY A 69 26.57 18.22 0.08
N GLU A 70 26.71 17.37 1.11
CA GLU A 70 26.67 15.92 0.96
C GLU A 70 25.23 15.41 0.82
N GLY A 71 25.06 14.10 0.67
CA GLY A 71 23.75 13.44 0.62
C GLY A 71 23.51 12.53 1.83
N VAL A 72 22.25 12.15 2.02
CA VAL A 72 21.88 11.07 2.94
C VAL A 72 21.86 9.75 2.15
N PRO A 73 22.64 8.73 2.54
CA PRO A 73 22.57 7.41 1.91
C PRO A 73 21.15 6.84 1.89
N TYR A 74 20.73 6.25 0.76
CA TYR A 74 19.38 5.67 0.65
C TYR A 74 19.09 4.57 1.68
N ALA A 75 20.13 3.84 2.10
CA ALA A 75 20.04 2.81 3.14
C ALA A 75 19.62 3.37 4.51
N ASP A 76 19.91 4.64 4.81
CA ASP A 76 19.68 5.24 6.12
C ASP A 76 18.19 5.54 6.37
N TYR A 77 17.40 5.66 5.29
CA TYR A 77 15.94 5.77 5.36
C TYR A 77 15.27 4.48 5.84
N GLY A 78 15.94 3.33 5.68
CA GLY A 78 15.54 2.02 6.21
C GLY A 78 14.27 1.41 5.60
N ASP A 79 13.93 0.23 6.13
CA ASP A 79 12.90 -0.66 5.58
C ASP A 79 11.51 -0.02 5.54
N ASP A 80 11.18 0.87 6.48
CA ASP A 80 9.88 1.54 6.50
C ASP A 80 9.66 2.40 5.25
N LEU A 81 10.69 3.10 4.78
CA LEU A 81 10.59 3.83 3.52
C LEU A 81 10.49 2.83 2.36
N HIS A 82 11.40 1.86 2.29
CA HIS A 82 11.53 0.97 1.13
C HIS A 82 10.29 0.08 0.94
N GLU A 83 9.83 -0.56 2.01
CA GLU A 83 8.64 -1.41 1.98
C GLU A 83 7.36 -0.60 1.88
N GLY A 84 7.29 0.58 2.51
CA GLY A 84 6.16 1.49 2.38
C GLY A 84 5.97 1.95 0.93
N GLN A 85 7.05 2.35 0.26
CA GLN A 85 7.04 2.73 -1.17
C GLN A 85 6.59 1.56 -2.06
N ALA A 86 7.09 0.34 -1.81
CA ALA A 86 6.70 -0.84 -2.57
C ALA A 86 5.24 -1.24 -2.34
N ALA A 87 4.74 -1.14 -1.11
CA ALA A 87 3.34 -1.45 -0.79
C ALA A 87 2.37 -0.40 -1.34
N PHE A 88 2.77 0.87 -1.39
CA PHE A 88 1.98 1.95 -2.00
C PHE A 88 1.84 1.78 -3.52
N THR A 89 2.91 1.37 -4.22
CA THR A 89 2.89 1.20 -5.68
C THR A 89 2.29 -0.13 -6.14
N LYS A 90 2.29 -1.16 -5.29
CA LYS A 90 1.73 -2.50 -5.58
C LYS A 90 0.35 -2.46 -6.26
N PRO A 91 -0.71 -1.82 -5.71
CA PRO A 91 -2.04 -1.86 -6.32
C PRO A 91 -2.08 -1.19 -7.70
N LEU A 92 -1.21 -0.22 -7.97
CA LEU A 92 -1.09 0.40 -9.29
C LEU A 92 -0.60 -0.64 -10.31
N PHE A 93 0.47 -1.37 -10.01
CA PHE A 93 0.99 -2.37 -10.93
C PHE A 93 0.02 -3.54 -11.14
N GLU A 94 -0.62 -4.03 -10.07
CA GLU A 94 -1.59 -5.15 -10.14
C GLU A 94 -2.82 -4.82 -10.98
N ASN A 95 -3.26 -3.57 -10.96
CA ASN A 95 -4.50 -3.16 -11.61
C ASN A 95 -4.29 -2.46 -12.95
N LEU A 96 -3.16 -1.79 -13.18
CA LEU A 96 -3.00 -0.90 -14.32
C LEU A 96 -1.88 -1.31 -15.28
N LEU A 97 -0.77 -1.90 -14.80
CA LEU A 97 0.42 -2.12 -15.64
C LEU A 97 0.12 -2.93 -16.91
N ALA A 98 -0.40 -4.14 -16.73
CA ALA A 98 -0.71 -5.02 -17.86
C ALA A 98 -2.09 -4.77 -18.48
N LYS A 99 -3.00 -4.16 -17.73
CA LYS A 99 -4.41 -3.99 -18.12
C LYS A 99 -4.67 -2.67 -18.86
N GLU A 100 -3.87 -1.64 -18.60
CA GLU A 100 -4.09 -0.30 -19.11
C GLU A 100 -2.81 0.37 -19.64
N TRP A 101 -1.75 0.43 -18.84
CA TRP A 101 -0.55 1.21 -19.18
C TRP A 101 0.21 0.64 -20.39
N LEU A 102 0.52 -0.65 -20.37
CA LEU A 102 1.22 -1.29 -21.48
C LEU A 102 0.33 -1.41 -22.74
N PRO A 103 -0.96 -1.80 -22.66
CA PRO A 103 -1.87 -1.71 -23.80
C PRO A 103 -2.01 -0.29 -24.38
N GLY A 104 -1.85 0.75 -23.56
CA GLY A 104 -1.82 2.15 -23.98
C GLY A 104 -0.61 2.54 -24.83
N ALA A 105 0.40 1.66 -24.94
CA ALA A 105 1.53 1.78 -25.85
C ALA A 105 1.52 0.62 -26.87
N PRO A 106 0.73 0.73 -27.96
CA PRO A 106 0.42 -0.41 -28.83
C PRO A 106 1.64 -1.16 -29.36
N GLU A 107 2.65 -0.43 -29.82
CA GLU A 107 3.90 -1.02 -30.35
C GLU A 107 4.65 -1.86 -29.30
N ILE A 108 4.64 -1.41 -28.04
CA ILE A 108 5.25 -2.14 -26.92
C ILE A 108 4.39 -3.34 -26.55
N HIS A 109 3.08 -3.15 -26.44
CA HIS A 109 2.12 -4.22 -26.14
C HIS A 109 2.24 -5.38 -27.14
N GLU A 110 2.23 -5.06 -28.43
CA GLU A 110 2.40 -6.03 -29.51
C GLU A 110 3.76 -6.75 -29.40
N ARG A 111 4.85 -6.00 -29.15
CA ARG A 111 6.19 -6.59 -28.97
C ARG A 111 6.24 -7.59 -27.83
N LEU A 112 5.56 -7.31 -26.71
CA LEU A 112 5.52 -8.17 -25.52
C LEU A 112 4.72 -9.47 -25.76
N LEU A 113 3.78 -9.48 -26.70
CA LEU A 113 2.95 -10.64 -27.07
C LEU A 113 3.52 -11.45 -28.25
N ALA A 114 4.41 -10.85 -29.03
CA ALA A 114 4.96 -11.42 -30.25
C ALA A 114 5.97 -12.54 -29.99
N ASP A 115 6.18 -13.34 -31.04
CA ASP A 115 7.27 -14.29 -31.17
C ASP A 115 8.37 -13.71 -32.08
N PRO A 116 9.67 -13.88 -31.74
CA PRO A 116 10.17 -14.54 -30.55
C PRO A 116 9.92 -13.72 -29.26
N PRO A 117 9.85 -14.39 -28.11
CA PRO A 117 9.71 -13.77 -26.78
C PRO A 117 10.48 -12.46 -26.61
N ALA A 118 9.82 -11.45 -26.05
CA ALA A 118 10.50 -10.25 -25.62
C ALA A 118 11.39 -10.56 -24.41
N ARG A 119 12.59 -9.97 -24.40
CA ARG A 119 13.45 -9.94 -23.22
C ARG A 119 13.28 -8.58 -22.57
N VAL A 120 12.95 -8.54 -21.29
CA VAL A 120 12.67 -7.27 -20.60
C VAL A 120 13.63 -7.08 -19.42
N ALA A 121 14.10 -5.84 -19.25
CA ALA A 121 14.84 -5.43 -18.08
C ALA A 121 14.05 -4.34 -17.35
N ASP A 122 13.79 -4.55 -16.07
CA ASP A 122 13.17 -3.58 -15.17
C ASP A 122 14.27 -2.90 -14.34
N VAL A 123 14.59 -1.65 -14.68
CA VAL A 123 15.70 -0.91 -14.09
C VAL A 123 15.21 -0.14 -12.87
N ALA A 124 15.94 -0.26 -11.75
CA ALA A 124 15.53 0.27 -10.45
C ALA A 124 14.18 -0.31 -9.95
N CYS A 125 13.97 -1.61 -10.19
CA CYS A 125 12.74 -2.34 -9.86
C CYS A 125 12.39 -2.38 -8.37
N GLY A 126 13.31 -1.99 -7.48
CA GLY A 126 13.12 -2.06 -6.03
C GLY A 126 12.70 -3.47 -5.59
N GLN A 127 11.56 -3.58 -4.91
CA GLN A 127 10.98 -4.85 -4.47
C GLN A 127 10.34 -5.69 -5.61
N GLY A 128 10.53 -5.30 -6.88
CA GLY A 128 10.16 -6.11 -8.04
C GLY A 128 8.66 -6.21 -8.33
N ARG A 129 7.83 -5.31 -7.77
CA ARG A 129 6.37 -5.34 -7.95
C ARG A 129 5.97 -5.22 -9.41
N SER A 130 6.56 -4.28 -10.14
CA SER A 130 6.39 -4.10 -11.58
C SER A 130 6.80 -5.35 -12.35
N SER A 131 7.96 -5.95 -12.04
CA SER A 131 8.46 -7.13 -12.74
C SER A 131 7.56 -8.35 -12.54
N ILE A 132 7.04 -8.56 -11.33
CA ILE A 132 6.08 -9.63 -11.01
C ILE A 132 4.80 -9.46 -11.82
N GLU A 133 4.22 -8.26 -11.84
CA GLU A 133 2.96 -8.00 -12.54
C GLU A 133 3.14 -7.99 -14.06
N LEU A 134 4.31 -7.57 -14.55
CA LEU A 134 4.67 -7.72 -15.97
C LEU A 134 4.69 -9.20 -16.38
N ALA A 135 5.37 -10.06 -15.62
CA ALA A 135 5.46 -11.49 -15.91
C ALA A 135 4.08 -12.17 -15.84
N ARG A 136 3.22 -11.76 -14.91
CA ARG A 136 1.82 -12.22 -14.82
C ARG A 136 0.98 -11.78 -16.02
N GLY A 137 1.15 -10.54 -16.47
CA GLY A 137 0.39 -9.97 -17.58
C GLY A 137 0.86 -10.42 -18.97
N TYR A 138 2.15 -10.74 -19.12
CA TYR A 138 2.78 -11.11 -20.38
C TYR A 138 3.60 -12.40 -20.23
N PRO A 139 2.95 -13.58 -20.19
CA PRO A 139 3.61 -14.86 -19.88
C PRO A 139 4.67 -15.33 -20.89
N LYS A 140 4.73 -14.69 -22.07
CA LYS A 140 5.75 -14.97 -23.10
C LYS A 140 7.07 -14.25 -22.84
N VAL A 141 7.11 -13.23 -21.98
CA VAL A 141 8.33 -12.45 -21.71
C VAL A 141 9.37 -13.31 -20.97
N LEU A 142 10.64 -13.12 -21.34
CA LEU A 142 11.83 -13.75 -20.73
C LEU A 142 12.60 -12.79 -19.83
#